data_AF-A0A086YBV9-F1
#
_entry.id   AF-A0A086YBV9-F1
#
_cell.length_a   1.000
_cell.length_b   1.000
_cell.length_c   1.000
_cell.angle_alpha   90.00
_cell.angle_beta   90.00
_cell.angle_gamma   90.00
#
_symmetry.space_group_name_H-M   'P 1'
#
loop_
_entity.id
_entity.type
_entity.pdbx_description
1 polymer ?
#
loop_
_entity_poly.entity_id
_entity_poly.type
_entity_poly.pdbx_seq_one_letter_code
_entity_poly.pdbx_strand_id
1 'polypeptide(L)'
;MTRSDDTFSGREPEPPDQRKIDDTAARYLEPEEIGPRERNVIRRLLNRRTVATDMNRRFDSRLDLGDRLADGVARFGGSWTFILCFIAFLTLWTLANILARGEAPDPYPFIFLNLILSMLAAFQAPIIMMSQNRQAEKDRLNASHDYEVNLKSEIEIMALHEKLDRMRNEELRAIVAKQEEQILLLGDLLRQAIHNLPQDLPPKP
;
A
#
# COMPACT_ATOMS: atom_id res chain seq x y z
N MET A 1 29.14 -44.39 -25.57
CA MET A 1 28.58 -43.43 -24.57
C MET A 1 28.34 -42.11 -25.29
N THR A 2 27.14 -41.93 -25.84
CA THR A 2 26.67 -40.69 -26.47
C THR A 2 25.68 -40.05 -25.50
N ARG A 3 26.04 -38.91 -24.92
CA ARG A 3 25.21 -38.16 -23.98
C ARG A 3 24.47 -37.07 -24.75
N SER A 4 23.15 -37.15 -24.77
CA SER A 4 22.24 -36.21 -25.41
C SER A 4 22.37 -34.81 -24.82
N ASP A 5 22.51 -33.82 -25.69
CA ASP A 5 22.29 -32.40 -25.40
C ASP A 5 20.77 -32.16 -25.24
N ASP A 6 20.32 -32.01 -24.00
CA ASP A 6 19.01 -31.41 -23.71
C ASP A 6 19.20 -29.89 -23.55
N THR A 7 19.12 -29.18 -24.67
CA THR A 7 18.93 -27.72 -24.69
C THR A 7 17.55 -27.40 -24.14
N PHE A 8 17.47 -27.05 -22.86
CA PHE A 8 16.30 -26.46 -22.22
C PHE A 8 16.09 -25.05 -22.78
N SER A 9 15.39 -24.95 -23.91
CA SER A 9 14.86 -23.70 -24.44
C SER A 9 13.82 -23.15 -23.46
N GLY A 10 14.26 -22.25 -22.58
CA GLY A 10 13.38 -21.44 -21.76
C GLY A 10 12.55 -20.54 -22.67
N ARG A 11 11.25 -20.83 -22.80
CA ARG A 11 10.32 -19.92 -23.48
C ARG A 11 10.31 -18.59 -22.74
N GLU A 12 10.66 -17.51 -23.44
CA GLU A 12 10.38 -16.16 -22.97
C GLU A 12 8.86 -16.04 -22.75
N PRO A 13 8.41 -15.45 -21.62
CA PRO A 13 6.98 -15.24 -21.40
C PRO A 13 6.46 -14.23 -22.43
N GLU A 14 5.50 -14.67 -23.25
CA GLU A 14 4.71 -13.83 -24.16
C GLU A 14 4.20 -12.57 -23.41
N PRO A 15 4.34 -11.37 -24.01
CA PRO A 15 3.79 -10.16 -23.41
C PRO A 15 2.27 -10.32 -23.18
N PRO A 16 1.72 -9.85 -22.05
CA PRO A 16 0.32 -10.07 -21.75
C PRO A 16 -0.57 -9.42 -22.81
N ASP A 17 -1.53 -10.18 -23.32
CA ASP A 17 -2.51 -9.76 -24.32
C ASP A 17 -3.27 -8.50 -23.85
N GLN A 18 -3.01 -7.37 -24.53
CA GLN A 18 -3.62 -6.07 -24.25
C GLN A 18 -5.15 -6.13 -24.20
N ARG A 19 -5.77 -7.00 -24.99
CA ARG A 19 -7.24 -7.12 -25.05
C ARG A 19 -7.81 -7.60 -23.73
N LYS A 20 -7.17 -8.57 -23.07
CA LYS A 20 -7.62 -9.05 -21.75
C LYS A 20 -7.49 -7.97 -20.66
N ILE A 21 -6.49 -7.10 -20.79
CA ILE A 21 -6.26 -5.99 -19.87
C ILE A 21 -7.42 -4.98 -20.01
N ASP A 22 -7.75 -4.62 -21.25
CA ASP A 22 -8.84 -3.69 -21.55
C ASP A 22 -10.22 -4.28 -21.19
N ASP A 23 -10.43 -5.57 -21.42
CA ASP A 23 -11.69 -6.27 -21.11
C ASP A 23 -11.92 -6.39 -19.59
N THR A 24 -10.86 -6.63 -18.82
CA THR A 24 -10.93 -6.68 -17.35
C THR A 24 -11.11 -5.27 -16.77
N ALA A 25 -10.43 -4.26 -17.32
CA ALA A 25 -10.60 -2.87 -16.90
C ALA A 25 -12.02 -2.35 -17.22
N ALA A 26 -12.55 -2.66 -18.41
CA ALA A 26 -13.89 -2.25 -18.84
C ALA A 26 -15.01 -3.02 -18.12
N ARG A 27 -14.74 -4.22 -17.60
CA ARG A 27 -15.72 -5.02 -16.84
C ARG A 27 -15.92 -4.52 -15.40
N TYR A 28 -14.94 -3.84 -14.82
CA TYR A 28 -14.93 -3.51 -13.38
C TYR A 28 -14.84 -2.01 -13.07
N LEU A 29 -14.51 -1.14 -14.02
CA LEU A 29 -14.48 0.32 -13.86
C LEU A 29 -15.28 0.98 -14.98
N GLU A 30 -16.12 1.98 -14.64
CA GLU A 30 -16.85 2.75 -15.65
C GLU A 30 -15.86 3.46 -16.60
N PRO A 31 -16.13 3.50 -17.92
CA PRO A 31 -15.18 3.96 -18.94
C PRO A 31 -14.67 5.40 -18.76
N GLU A 32 -15.36 6.22 -17.96
CA GLU A 32 -15.13 7.66 -17.84
C GLU A 32 -14.08 8.06 -16.78
N GLU A 33 -13.70 7.16 -15.86
CA GLU A 33 -12.77 7.50 -14.76
C GLU A 33 -11.37 6.85 -14.87
N ILE A 34 -11.07 6.17 -15.97
CA ILE A 34 -9.77 5.49 -16.12
C ILE A 34 -8.69 6.50 -16.53
N GLY A 35 -8.09 7.14 -15.54
CA GLY A 35 -6.89 7.93 -15.72
C GLY A 35 -5.68 7.10 -16.17
N PRO A 36 -4.63 7.75 -16.70
CA PRO A 36 -3.39 7.08 -17.12
C PRO A 36 -2.62 6.43 -15.96
N ARG A 37 -2.97 6.73 -14.70
CA ARG A 37 -2.34 6.13 -13.52
C ARG A 37 -3.02 4.83 -13.11
N GLU A 38 -4.36 4.76 -13.09
CA GLU A 38 -5.10 3.53 -12.76
C GLU A 38 -4.76 2.39 -13.74
N ARG A 39 -4.66 2.70 -15.06
CA ARG A 39 -4.25 1.72 -16.09
C ARG A 39 -2.89 1.10 -15.81
N ASN A 40 -1.94 1.88 -15.31
CA ASN A 40 -0.60 1.39 -14.99
C ASN A 40 -0.60 0.46 -13.77
N VAL A 41 -1.48 0.70 -12.79
CA VAL A 41 -1.63 -0.16 -11.61
C VAL A 41 -2.29 -1.49 -11.99
N ILE A 42 -3.37 -1.47 -12.78
CA ILE A 42 -4.04 -2.69 -13.27
C ILE A 42 -3.07 -3.54 -14.11
N ARG A 43 -2.27 -2.91 -14.97
CA ARG A 43 -1.23 -3.58 -15.77
C ARG A 43 -0.15 -4.24 -14.90
N ARG A 44 0.22 -3.63 -13.77
CA ARG A 44 1.17 -4.19 -12.80
C ARG A 44 0.56 -5.32 -11.97
N LEU A 45 -0.73 -5.28 -11.67
CA LEU A 45 -1.45 -6.34 -10.95
C LEU A 45 -1.63 -7.61 -11.80
N LEU A 46 -1.87 -7.45 -13.11
CA LEU A 46 -1.94 -8.59 -14.05
C LEU A 46 -0.57 -9.22 -14.29
N ASN A 47 0.50 -8.42 -14.28
CA ASN A 47 1.88 -8.92 -14.29
C ASN A 47 2.32 -9.31 -12.87
N ARG A 48 1.91 -10.50 -12.43
CA ARG A 48 2.28 -11.19 -11.18
C ARG A 48 3.81 -11.40 -10.98
N ARG A 49 4.61 -10.34 -10.90
CA ARG A 49 5.97 -10.35 -10.33
C ARG A 49 6.31 -9.03 -9.68
N THR A 50 6.29 -9.01 -8.35
CA THR A 50 7.32 -8.39 -7.49
C THR A 50 7.83 -6.99 -7.89
N VAL A 51 6.95 -6.08 -8.31
CA VAL A 51 7.34 -4.69 -8.64
C VAL A 51 7.74 -3.92 -7.38
N ALA A 52 7.19 -4.27 -6.22
CA ALA A 52 7.51 -3.64 -4.93
C ALA A 52 8.98 -3.81 -4.51
N THR A 53 9.64 -4.91 -4.90
CA THR A 53 11.04 -5.18 -4.50
C THR A 53 12.07 -4.47 -5.39
N ASP A 54 11.74 -4.18 -6.65
CA ASP A 54 12.72 -3.68 -7.62
C ASP A 54 12.89 -2.14 -7.57
N MET A 55 11.88 -1.41 -7.09
CA MET A 55 11.97 0.04 -6.88
C MET A 55 12.89 0.41 -5.72
N ASN A 56 12.84 -0.36 -4.62
CA ASN A 56 13.71 -0.15 -3.46
C ASN A 56 15.19 -0.42 -3.81
N ARG A 57 15.45 -1.41 -4.68
CA ARG A 57 16.80 -1.80 -5.12
C ARG A 57 17.48 -0.79 -6.05
N ARG A 58 16.72 0.00 -6.81
CA ARG A 58 17.31 1.03 -7.70
C ARG A 58 17.69 2.32 -6.96
N PHE A 59 17.03 2.65 -5.85
CA PHE A 59 17.37 3.84 -5.06
C PHE A 59 18.62 3.67 -4.19
N ASP A 60 18.91 2.45 -3.70
CA ASP A 60 20.07 2.17 -2.85
C ASP A 60 21.43 2.30 -3.57
N SER A 61 21.45 2.33 -4.90
CA SER A 61 22.70 2.15 -5.67
C SER A 61 23.53 3.41 -5.94
N ARG A 62 23.11 4.61 -5.49
CA ARG A 62 23.83 5.88 -5.81
C ARG A 62 24.17 6.82 -4.64
N LEU A 63 23.92 6.45 -3.38
CA LEU A 63 23.93 7.42 -2.26
C LEU A 63 24.67 6.99 -0.96
N ASP A 64 25.52 5.98 -0.95
CA ASP A 64 25.86 5.28 0.31
C ASP A 64 26.74 6.05 1.33
N LEU A 65 27.52 7.07 0.93
CA LEU A 65 28.48 7.71 1.87
C LEU A 65 27.97 9.03 2.47
N GLY A 66 27.54 9.97 1.63
CA GLY A 66 27.05 11.28 2.08
C GLY A 66 25.76 11.17 2.87
N ASP A 67 24.83 10.34 2.40
CA ASP A 67 23.54 10.18 3.05
C ASP A 67 23.71 9.51 4.40
N ARG A 68 24.51 8.43 4.48
CA ARG A 68 24.71 7.71 5.75
C ARG A 68 25.37 8.58 6.82
N LEU A 69 26.27 9.49 6.43
CA LEU A 69 26.82 10.50 7.32
C LEU A 69 25.76 11.54 7.74
N ALA A 70 24.94 12.02 6.81
CA ALA A 70 23.86 12.96 7.09
C ALA A 70 22.77 12.36 8.01
N ASP A 71 22.36 11.10 7.81
CA ASP A 71 21.47 10.37 8.71
C ASP A 71 22.08 10.24 10.11
N GLY A 72 23.37 9.91 10.19
CA GLY A 72 24.09 9.80 11.46
C GLY A 72 24.13 11.12 12.21
N VAL A 73 24.45 12.22 11.52
CA VAL A 73 24.51 13.57 12.10
C VAL A 73 23.11 14.07 12.50
N ALA A 74 22.10 13.87 11.66
CA ALA A 74 20.72 14.26 11.97
C ALA A 74 20.17 13.49 13.19
N ARG A 75 20.45 12.19 13.28
CA ARG A 75 20.02 11.35 14.41
C ARG A 75 20.76 11.69 15.70
N PHE A 76 22.04 12.04 15.60
CA PHE A 76 22.84 12.47 16.75
C PHE A 76 22.45 13.88 17.22
N GLY A 77 22.32 14.83 16.29
CA GLY A 77 21.94 16.22 16.58
C GLY A 77 20.51 16.38 17.09
N GLY A 78 19.60 15.46 16.77
CA GLY A 78 18.22 15.45 17.26
C GLY A 78 18.02 14.76 18.62
N SER A 79 19.07 14.24 19.26
CA SER A 79 18.97 13.54 20.55
C SER A 79 18.95 14.51 21.73
N TRP A 80 18.06 14.26 22.69
CA TRP A 80 18.03 14.97 23.98
C TRP A 80 19.36 14.89 24.74
N THR A 81 20.07 13.76 24.64
CA THR A 81 21.38 13.59 25.29
C THR A 81 22.44 14.50 24.67
N PHE A 82 22.40 14.71 23.36
CA PHE A 82 23.34 15.61 22.68
C PHE A 82 23.14 17.05 23.12
N ILE A 83 21.89 17.51 23.21
CA ILE A 83 21.54 18.86 23.69
C ILE A 83 22.08 19.09 25.11
N LEU A 84 21.88 18.15 26.02
CA LEU A 84 22.36 18.25 27.40
C LEU A 84 23.89 18.26 27.50
N CYS A 85 24.59 17.39 26.77
CA CYS A 85 26.06 17.39 26.72
C CYS A 85 26.61 18.68 26.11
N PHE A 86 25.96 19.20 25.06
CA PHE A 86 26.36 20.45 24.41
C PHE A 86 26.22 21.65 25.34
N ILE A 87 25.09 21.75 26.06
CA ILE A 87 24.88 22.79 27.09
C ILE A 87 25.94 22.67 28.19
N ALA A 88 26.20 21.45 28.70
CA ALA A 88 27.21 21.22 29.72
C ALA A 88 28.62 21.63 29.25
N PHE A 89 28.98 21.32 28.01
CA PHE A 89 30.24 21.74 27.39
C PHE A 89 30.34 23.27 27.29
N LEU A 90 29.29 23.96 26.83
CA LEU A 90 29.26 25.42 26.75
C LEU A 90 29.42 26.06 28.14
N THR A 91 28.73 25.52 29.15
CA THR A 91 28.85 25.97 30.54
C THR A 91 30.27 25.77 31.07
N LEU A 92 30.86 24.58 30.87
CA LEU A 92 32.21 24.27 31.32
C LEU A 92 33.25 25.17 30.63
N TRP A 93 33.14 25.39 29.33
CA TRP A 93 34.02 26.27 28.56
C TRP A 93 33.94 27.73 29.04
N THR A 94 32.72 28.21 29.28
CA THR A 94 32.48 29.56 29.81
C THR A 94 33.09 29.72 31.20
N LEU A 95 32.88 28.75 32.11
CA LEU A 95 33.47 28.77 33.44
C LEU A 95 35.00 28.74 33.39
N ALA A 96 35.59 27.89 32.54
CA ALA A 96 37.04 27.80 32.38
C ALA A 96 37.65 29.14 31.94
N ASN A 97 37.02 29.84 30.99
CA ASN A 97 37.49 31.14 30.51
C ASN A 97 37.31 32.26 31.55
N ILE A 98 36.23 32.25 32.34
CA ILE A 98 36.03 33.23 33.43
C ILE A 98 37.05 33.04 34.55
N LEU A 99 37.40 31.79 34.87
CA LEU A 99 38.35 31.46 35.94
C LEU A 99 39.82 31.70 35.54
N ALA A 100 40.13 31.81 34.25
CA ALA A 100 41.50 31.92 33.73
C ALA A 100 42.22 33.26 33.96
N ARG A 101 41.59 34.26 34.63
CA ARG A 101 42.19 35.46 35.27
C ARG A 101 43.39 36.16 34.58
N GLY A 102 43.55 36.09 33.26
CA GLY A 102 44.61 36.81 32.53
C GLY A 102 45.14 36.12 31.27
N GLU A 103 45.06 34.80 31.16
CA GLU A 103 45.48 34.01 29.99
C GLU A 103 44.29 33.25 29.36
N ALA A 104 43.09 33.84 29.41
CA ALA A 104 41.90 33.21 28.85
C ALA A 104 42.02 33.13 27.31
N PRO A 105 41.89 31.94 26.71
CA PRO A 105 41.88 31.77 25.26
C PRO A 105 40.73 32.52 24.56
N ASP A 106 39.60 32.73 25.25
CA ASP A 106 38.42 33.43 24.75
C ASP A 106 37.83 34.36 25.85
N PRO A 107 38.38 35.58 26.03
CA PRO A 107 37.87 36.54 27.01
C PRO A 107 36.44 37.00 26.67
N TYR A 108 35.69 37.42 27.69
CA TYR A 108 34.38 38.05 27.50
C TYR A 108 34.52 39.23 26.51
N PRO A 109 33.80 39.25 25.37
CA PRO A 109 32.47 38.68 25.10
C PRO A 109 32.42 37.33 24.32
N PHE A 110 33.44 36.46 24.39
CA PHE A 110 33.49 35.12 23.79
C PHE A 110 33.35 35.08 22.25
N ILE A 111 34.24 35.79 21.56
CA ILE A 111 34.19 35.93 20.08
C ILE A 111 34.41 34.59 19.39
N PHE A 112 35.30 33.75 19.92
CA PHE A 112 35.63 32.47 19.29
C PHE A 112 34.47 31.48 19.41
N LEU A 113 33.87 31.39 20.60
CA LEU A 113 32.68 30.56 20.82
C LEU A 113 31.52 31.00 19.94
N ASN A 114 31.30 32.31 19.81
CA ASN A 114 30.25 32.86 18.95
C ASN A 114 30.47 32.51 17.46
N LEU A 115 31.72 32.61 16.98
CA LEU A 115 32.07 32.21 15.61
C LEU A 115 31.76 30.73 15.34
N ILE A 116 32.16 29.84 16.25
CA ILE A 116 31.91 28.40 16.13
C ILE A 116 30.41 28.11 16.15
N LEU A 117 29.66 28.71 17.08
CA LEU A 117 28.21 28.53 17.16
C LEU A 117 27.49 29.02 15.91
N SER A 118 27.90 30.17 15.36
CA SER A 118 27.32 30.73 14.13
C SER A 118 27.60 29.82 12.92
N MET A 119 28.82 29.30 12.80
CA MET A 119 29.18 28.33 11.77
C MET A 119 28.38 27.03 11.92
N LEU A 120 28.27 26.50 13.14
CA LEU A 120 27.50 25.29 13.43
C LEU A 120 26.03 25.45 13.02
N ALA A 121 25.41 26.57 13.37
CA ALA A 121 24.03 26.89 13.01
C ALA A 121 23.83 26.98 11.48
N ALA A 122 24.78 27.60 10.76
CA ALA A 122 24.72 27.70 9.31
C ALA A 122 24.74 26.32 8.61
N PHE A 123 25.47 25.35 9.15
CA PHE A 123 25.48 23.97 8.63
C PHE A 123 24.27 23.14 9.06
N GLN A 124 23.60 23.50 10.16
CA GLN A 124 22.45 22.74 10.66
C GLN A 124 21.26 22.79 9.69
N ALA A 125 20.90 23.96 9.16
CA ALA A 125 19.70 24.10 8.32
C ALA A 125 19.74 23.23 7.04
N PRO A 126 20.84 23.17 6.26
CA PRO A 126 20.95 22.27 5.11
C PRO A 126 20.93 20.79 5.50
N ILE A 127 21.59 20.39 6.59
CA ILE A 127 21.61 18.99 7.05
C ILE A 127 20.19 18.56 7.47
N ILE A 128 19.48 19.41 8.20
CA ILE A 128 18.08 19.17 8.58
C ILE A 128 17.23 19.07 7.31
N MET A 129 17.39 19.98 6.36
CA MET A 129 16.64 19.98 5.10
C MET A 129 16.90 18.73 4.25
N MET A 130 18.16 18.27 4.18
CA MET A 130 18.52 17.02 3.50
C MET A 130 17.89 15.81 4.18
N SER A 131 17.92 15.76 5.52
CA SER A 131 17.26 14.68 6.28
C SER A 131 15.75 14.72 6.11
N GLN A 132 15.13 15.90 6.05
CA GLN A 132 13.70 16.06 5.83
C GLN A 132 13.31 15.65 4.40
N ASN A 133 14.06 16.07 3.39
CA ASN A 133 13.80 15.72 1.99
C ASN A 133 13.85 14.19 1.79
N ARG A 134 14.80 13.51 2.44
CA ARG A 134 14.90 12.04 2.40
C ARG A 134 13.75 11.35 3.16
N GLN A 135 13.31 11.88 4.30
CA GLN A 135 12.13 11.35 5.00
C GLN A 135 10.86 11.52 4.16
N ALA A 136 10.65 12.71 3.57
CA ALA A 136 9.50 12.97 2.71
C ALA A 136 9.45 12.06 1.47
N GLU A 137 10.59 11.72 0.88
CA GLU A 137 10.65 10.76 -0.22
C GLU A 137 10.24 9.34 0.22
N LYS A 138 10.73 8.87 1.38
CA LYS A 138 10.29 7.59 1.96
C LYS A 138 8.80 7.58 2.25
N ASP A 139 8.28 8.66 2.83
CA ASP A 139 6.85 8.79 3.14
C ASP A 139 5.99 8.77 1.88
N ARG A 140 6.44 9.43 0.81
CA ARG A 140 5.76 9.39 -0.50
C ARG A 140 5.73 7.98 -1.09
N LEU A 141 6.83 7.23 -0.98
CA LEU A 141 6.91 5.84 -1.45
C LEU A 141 5.97 4.94 -0.65
N ASN A 142 5.99 5.05 0.68
CA ASN A 142 5.09 4.29 1.55
C ASN A 142 3.62 4.61 1.26
N ALA A 143 3.27 5.89 1.13
CA ALA A 143 1.90 6.29 0.78
C ALA A 143 1.45 5.74 -0.59
N SER A 144 2.37 5.69 -1.57
CA SER A 144 2.07 5.11 -2.89
C SER A 144 1.82 3.60 -2.80
N HIS A 145 2.62 2.90 -1.99
CA HIS A 145 2.45 1.47 -1.75
C HIS A 145 1.14 1.15 -1.00
N ASP A 146 0.83 1.93 0.04
CA ASP A 146 -0.41 1.78 0.82
C ASP A 146 -1.64 2.01 -0.07
N TYR A 147 -1.57 2.98 -0.98
CA TYR A 147 -2.61 3.20 -1.99
C TYR A 147 -2.80 1.99 -2.91
N GLU A 148 -1.70 1.40 -3.42
CA GLU A 148 -1.76 0.20 -4.26
C GLU A 148 -2.38 -1.00 -3.51
N VAL A 149 -2.04 -1.19 -2.23
CA VAL A 149 -2.61 -2.25 -1.39
C VAL A 149 -4.09 -2.03 -1.13
N ASN A 150 -4.51 -0.80 -0.85
CA ASN A 150 -5.91 -0.47 -0.63
C ASN A 150 -6.75 -0.72 -1.89
N LEU A 151 -6.30 -0.22 -3.04
CA LEU A 151 -6.98 -0.44 -4.32
C LEU A 151 -7.11 -1.94 -4.65
N LYS A 152 -6.05 -2.72 -4.38
CA LYS A 152 -6.10 -4.16 -4.55
C LYS A 152 -7.16 -4.82 -3.65
N SER A 153 -7.23 -4.39 -2.39
CA SER A 153 -8.21 -4.90 -1.43
C SER A 153 -9.64 -4.57 -1.87
N GLU A 154 -9.87 -3.36 -2.38
CA GLU A 154 -11.15 -2.94 -2.93
C GLU A 154 -11.60 -3.79 -4.12
N ILE A 155 -10.69 -4.07 -5.07
CA ILE A 155 -10.96 -4.96 -6.21
C ILE A 155 -11.29 -6.38 -5.74
N GLU A 156 -10.54 -6.92 -4.77
CA GLU A 156 -10.81 -8.25 -4.21
C GLU A 156 -12.19 -8.30 -3.52
N ILE A 157 -12.60 -7.25 -2.80
CA ILE A 157 -13.92 -7.14 -2.19
C ILE A 157 -15.03 -7.09 -3.25
N MET A 158 -14.87 -6.30 -4.31
CA MET A 158 -15.85 -6.24 -5.41
C MET A 158 -16.02 -7.61 -6.09
N ALA A 159 -14.91 -8.31 -6.36
CA ALA A 159 -14.96 -9.64 -6.95
C ALA A 159 -15.64 -10.68 -6.02
N LEU A 160 -15.43 -10.56 -4.70
CA LEU A 160 -16.13 -11.40 -3.72
C LEU A 160 -17.63 -11.08 -3.67
N HIS A 161 -18.00 -9.80 -3.77
CA HIS A 161 -19.40 -9.37 -3.79
C HIS A 161 -20.13 -9.92 -5.02
N GLU A 162 -19.54 -9.78 -6.22
CA GLU A 162 -20.10 -10.32 -7.46
C GLU A 162 -20.31 -11.84 -7.37
N LYS A 163 -19.33 -12.57 -6.82
CA LYS A 163 -19.44 -14.01 -6.62
C LYS A 163 -20.56 -14.37 -5.64
N LEU A 164 -20.70 -13.60 -4.56
CA LEU A 164 -21.74 -13.81 -3.56
C LEU A 164 -23.13 -13.56 -4.16
N ASP A 165 -23.31 -12.47 -4.90
CA ASP A 165 -24.56 -12.15 -5.58
C ASP A 165 -24.95 -13.22 -6.60
N ARG A 166 -23.97 -13.73 -7.35
CA ARG A 166 -24.20 -14.83 -8.28
C ARG A 166 -24.69 -16.09 -7.55
N MET A 167 -24.01 -16.51 -6.49
CA MET A 167 -24.43 -17.69 -5.71
C MET A 167 -25.81 -17.47 -5.10
N ARG A 168 -26.08 -16.27 -4.57
CA ARG A 168 -27.37 -15.89 -3.98
C ARG A 168 -28.51 -15.99 -5.00
N ASN A 169 -28.28 -15.51 -6.22
CA ASN A 169 -29.25 -15.56 -7.31
C ASN A 169 -29.49 -17.00 -7.80
N GLU A 170 -28.45 -17.82 -7.88
CA GLU A 170 -28.57 -19.25 -8.22
C GLU A 170 -29.40 -20.00 -7.16
N GLU A 171 -29.14 -19.78 -5.88
CA GLU A 171 -29.93 -20.35 -4.77
C GLU A 171 -31.39 -19.88 -4.80
N LEU A 172 -31.62 -18.59 -5.00
CA LEU A 172 -32.98 -18.02 -5.02
C LEU A 172 -33.80 -18.62 -6.17
N ARG A 173 -33.20 -18.76 -7.36
CA ARG A 173 -33.84 -19.43 -8.50
C ARG A 173 -34.17 -20.89 -8.20
N ALA A 174 -33.27 -21.61 -7.52
CA ALA A 174 -33.52 -23.00 -7.14
C ALA A 174 -34.67 -23.13 -6.13
N ILE A 175 -34.80 -22.19 -5.18
CA ILE A 175 -35.92 -22.17 -4.23
C ILE A 175 -37.24 -21.88 -4.94
N VAL A 176 -37.29 -20.89 -5.83
CA VAL A 176 -38.50 -20.55 -6.60
C VAL A 176 -38.95 -21.72 -7.46
N ALA A 177 -38.03 -22.39 -8.15
CA ALA A 177 -38.35 -23.57 -8.96
C ALA A 177 -38.98 -24.70 -8.13
N LYS A 178 -38.47 -24.96 -6.91
CA LYS A 178 -39.08 -25.94 -5.99
C LYS A 178 -40.48 -25.52 -5.53
N GLN A 179 -40.71 -24.22 -5.31
CA GLN A 179 -42.03 -23.71 -4.93
C GLN A 179 -43.05 -23.88 -6.06
N GLU A 180 -42.66 -23.62 -7.31
CA GLU A 180 -43.53 -23.85 -8.48
C GLU A 180 -43.93 -25.33 -8.60
N GLU A 181 -42.98 -26.25 -8.44
CA GLU A 181 -43.25 -27.69 -8.42
C GLU A 181 -44.25 -28.08 -7.31
N GLN A 182 -44.06 -27.55 -6.10
CA GLN A 182 -44.95 -27.81 -4.97
C GLN A 182 -46.38 -27.27 -5.20
N ILE A 183 -46.52 -26.09 -5.82
CA ILE A 183 -47.83 -25.51 -6.16
C ILE A 183 -48.55 -26.37 -7.21
N LEU A 184 -47.83 -26.86 -8.22
CA LEU A 184 -48.39 -27.75 -9.24
C LEU A 184 -48.87 -29.07 -8.65
N LEU A 185 -48.07 -29.70 -7.78
CA LEU A 185 -48.45 -30.92 -7.06
C LEU A 185 -49.69 -30.69 -6.18
N LEU A 186 -49.74 -29.58 -5.44
CA LEU A 186 -50.90 -29.23 -4.62
C LEU A 186 -52.15 -29.01 -5.50
N GLY A 187 -52.00 -28.36 -6.64
CA GLY A 187 -53.07 -28.15 -7.61
C GLY A 187 -53.64 -29.45 -8.18
N ASP A 188 -52.77 -30.42 -8.49
CA ASP A 188 -53.19 -31.73 -8.99
C ASP A 188 -53.89 -32.56 -7.90
N LEU A 189 -53.37 -32.56 -6.68
CA LEU A 189 -54.01 -33.22 -5.53
C LEU A 189 -55.39 -32.63 -5.24
N LEU A 190 -55.53 -31.30 -5.28
CA LEU A 190 -56.83 -30.64 -5.12
C LEU A 190 -57.80 -31.01 -6.24
N ARG A 191 -57.33 -31.08 -7.49
CA ARG A 191 -58.14 -31.49 -8.64
C ARG A 191 -58.61 -32.94 -8.53
N GLN A 192 -57.73 -33.86 -8.13
CA GLN A 192 -58.09 -35.24 -7.86
C GLN A 192 -59.10 -35.36 -6.72
N ALA A 193 -58.90 -34.61 -5.62
CA ALA A 193 -59.83 -34.59 -4.50
C ALA A 193 -61.23 -34.08 -4.92
N ILE A 194 -61.30 -33.04 -5.75
CA ILE A 194 -62.56 -32.52 -6.32
C ILE A 194 -63.23 -33.54 -7.24
N HIS A 195 -62.46 -34.25 -8.07
CA HIS A 195 -63.02 -35.30 -8.94
C HIS A 195 -63.52 -36.52 -8.15
N ASN A 196 -62.85 -36.88 -7.07
CA ASN A 196 -63.21 -38.03 -6.22
C ASN A 196 -64.25 -37.70 -5.14
N LEU A 197 -64.78 -36.47 -5.12
CA LEU A 197 -65.92 -36.13 -4.27
C LEU A 197 -67.16 -36.90 -4.77
N PRO A 198 -67.86 -37.66 -3.89
CA PRO A 198 -69.06 -38.38 -4.28
C PRO A 198 -70.11 -37.39 -4.80
N GLN A 199 -70.61 -37.62 -6.02
CA GLN A 199 -71.63 -36.80 -6.69
C GLN A 199 -73.01 -36.84 -6.00
N ASP A 200 -73.13 -37.52 -4.86
CA ASP A 200 -74.38 -37.67 -4.10
C ASP A 200 -74.41 -36.68 -2.93
N LEU A 201 -74.39 -35.38 -3.25
CA LEU A 201 -74.84 -34.38 -2.29
C LEU A 201 -76.34 -34.17 -2.53
N PRO A 202 -77.21 -34.46 -1.56
CA PRO A 202 -78.66 -34.34 -1.76
C PRO A 202 -79.02 -32.92 -2.19
N PRO A 203 -80.02 -32.76 -3.09
CA PRO A 203 -80.41 -31.44 -3.57
C PRO A 203 -80.79 -30.55 -2.37
N LYS A 204 -80.23 -29.34 -2.39
CA LYS A 204 -80.47 -28.30 -1.39
C LYS A 204 -82.00 -28.06 -1.29
N PRO A 205 -82.58 -27.99 -0.08
CA PRO A 205 -84.01 -27.73 0.10
C PRO A 205 -84.43 -26.36 -0.43
#